data_AF-K1YC83-F1
#
_entry.id   AF-K1YC83-F1
#
_cell.length_a   1.000
_cell.length_b   1.000
_cell.length_c   1.000
_cell.angle_alpha   90.00
_cell.angle_beta   90.00
_cell.angle_gamma   90.00
#
_symmetry.space_group_name_H-M   'P 1'
#
loop_
_entity.id
_entity.type
_entity.pdbx_description
1 polymer ?
#
loop_
_entity_poly.entity_id
_entity_poly.type
_entity_poly.pdbx_seq_one_letter_code
_entity_poly.pdbx_strand_id
1 'polypeptide(L)' 'MDDITKKLIAAGAKKGLVTTWQSWIQIENYSAMHDIPFASKANGYEGLDCELMINNPKVVKHLERLKSPPNPTNR' A
#
# COMPACT_ATOMS: atom_id res chain seq x y z
N MET A 1 3.95 10.20 -6.56
CA MET A 1 3.51 10.38 -5.15
C MET A 1 4.59 11.10 -4.37
N ASP A 2 5.82 10.58 -4.38
CA ASP A 2 6.97 11.08 -3.64
C ASP A 2 7.32 12.55 -3.91
N ASP A 3 7.27 13.00 -5.18
CA ASP A 3 7.56 14.41 -5.50
C ASP A 3 6.50 15.37 -4.96
N ILE A 4 5.24 14.96 -4.95
CA ILE A 4 4.14 15.78 -4.44
C ILE A 4 4.21 15.83 -2.91
N THR A 5 4.46 14.69 -2.24
CA THR A 5 4.60 14.66 -0.78
C THR A 5 5.80 15.47 -0.31
N LYS A 6 6.93 15.44 -1.04
CA LYS A 6 8.09 16.32 -0.81
C LYS A 6 7.73 17.80 -0.94
N LYS A 7 7.03 18.18 -2.01
CA LYS A 7 6.59 19.57 -2.23
C LYS A 7 5.65 20.08 -1.13
N LEU A 8 4.72 19.24 -0.65
CA LEU A 8 3.82 19.59 0.44
C LEU A 8 4.57 19.86 1.76
N ILE A 9 5.57 19.02 2.09
CA ILE A 9 6.41 19.24 3.27
C ILE A 9 7.23 20.52 3.12
N ALA A 10 7.83 20.76 1.96
CA ALA A 10 8.57 21.99 1.69
C ALA A 10 7.69 23.27 1.79
N ALA A 11 6.39 23.14 1.50
CA ALA A 11 5.40 24.21 1.65
C ALA A 11 4.89 24.37 3.10
N GLY A 12 5.38 23.59 4.07
CA GLY A 12 5.07 23.74 5.50
C GLY A 12 4.13 22.69 6.08
N ALA A 13 3.70 21.68 5.32
CA ALA A 13 2.88 20.59 5.88
C ALA A 13 3.70 19.70 6.82
N LYS A 14 3.15 19.35 7.98
CA LYS A 14 3.82 18.49 8.99
C LYS A 14 4.15 17.08 8.46
N LYS A 15 3.32 16.56 7.56
CA LYS A 15 3.47 15.26 6.87
C LYS A 15 2.93 15.40 5.45
N GLY A 16 3.63 14.84 4.47
CA GLY A 16 3.22 14.89 3.05
C GLY A 16 2.13 13.88 2.68
N LEU A 17 1.99 12.80 3.47
CA LEU A 17 0.93 11.81 3.34
C LEU A 17 0.74 11.13 4.70
N VAL A 18 -0.50 10.87 5.07
CA VAL A 18 -0.88 9.99 6.19
C VAL A 18 -2.00 9.08 5.72
N THR A 19 -2.06 7.87 6.27
CA THR A 19 -3.12 6.90 5.97
C THR A 19 -3.43 6.13 7.25
N THR A 20 -4.69 5.78 7.44
CA THR A 20 -5.14 4.87 8.50
C THR A 20 -5.30 3.45 7.93
N TRP A 21 -5.62 2.49 8.81
CA TRP A 21 -6.06 1.13 8.47
C TRP A 21 -5.28 0.48 7.32
N GLN A 22 -3.99 0.25 7.52
CA GLN A 22 -3.08 -0.28 6.50
C GLN A 22 -3.57 -1.57 5.84
N SER A 23 -4.16 -2.49 6.61
CA SER A 23 -4.71 -3.74 6.08
C SER A 23 -5.81 -3.51 5.04
N TRP A 24 -6.73 -2.57 5.29
CA TRP A 24 -7.85 -2.31 4.38
C TRP A 24 -7.52 -1.28 3.30
N ILE A 25 -7.06 -0.09 3.71
CA ILE A 25 -6.86 1.05 2.80
C ILE A 25 -5.66 0.80 1.88
N GLN A 26 -4.60 0.13 2.36
CA GLN A 26 -3.37 -0.04 1.58
C GLN A 26 -3.19 -1.44 1.01
N ILE A 27 -3.66 -2.49 1.67
CA ILE A 27 -3.47 -3.87 1.18
C ILE A 27 -4.69 -4.33 0.39
N GLU A 28 -5.88 -4.33 1.00
CA GLU A 28 -7.10 -4.83 0.35
C GLU A 28 -7.51 -4.00 -0.87
N ASN A 29 -7.64 -2.68 -0.73
CA ASN A 29 -8.02 -1.80 -1.85
C ASN A 29 -6.96 -1.80 -2.97
N TYR A 30 -5.67 -1.82 -2.63
CA TYR A 30 -4.61 -1.94 -3.62
C TYR A 30 -4.73 -3.26 -4.40
N SER A 31 -4.98 -4.36 -3.70
CA SER A 31 -5.11 -5.67 -4.33
C SER A 31 -6.32 -5.70 -5.27
N ALA A 32 -7.47 -5.17 -4.84
CA ALA A 32 -8.67 -5.05 -5.66
C ALA A 32 -8.46 -4.18 -6.90
N MET A 33 -7.84 -3.00 -6.76
CA MET A 33 -7.61 -2.07 -7.87
C MET A 33 -6.62 -2.60 -8.91
N HIS A 34 -5.71 -3.50 -8.51
CA HIS A 34 -4.64 -4.03 -9.36
C HIS A 34 -4.86 -5.48 -9.80
N ASP A 35 -6.07 -6.00 -9.59
CA ASP A 35 -6.45 -7.39 -9.92
C ASP A 35 -5.47 -8.42 -9.31
N ILE A 36 -5.18 -8.24 -8.03
CA ILE A 36 -4.34 -9.13 -7.23
C ILE A 36 -5.26 -9.86 -6.25
N PRO A 37 -5.26 -11.21 -6.21
CA PRO A 37 -5.98 -11.95 -5.19
C PRO A 37 -5.52 -11.55 -3.78
N PHE A 38 -6.47 -11.17 -2.93
CA PHE A 38 -6.23 -10.88 -1.53
C PHE A 38 -6.17 -12.16 -0.69
N ALA A 39 -7.03 -13.12 -1.02
CA ALA A 39 -7.07 -14.44 -0.41
C ALA A 39 -7.43 -15.51 -1.46
N SER A 40 -7.14 -16.78 -1.15
CA SER A 40 -7.59 -17.91 -1.96
C SER A 40 -9.12 -18.04 -1.95
N LYS A 41 -9.66 -18.97 -2.76
CA LYS A 41 -11.11 -19.27 -2.80
C LYS A 41 -11.98 -18.07 -3.16
N ALA A 42 -11.65 -17.44 -4.29
CA ALA A 42 -12.24 -16.18 -4.75
C ALA A 42 -12.28 -15.12 -3.63
N ASN A 43 -11.14 -14.77 -3.04
CA ASN A 43 -11.05 -13.85 -1.90
C ASN A 43 -11.95 -14.25 -0.69
N GLY A 44 -12.08 -15.55 -0.43
CA GLY A 44 -12.86 -16.11 0.67
C GLY A 44 -14.36 -16.32 0.39
N TYR A 45 -14.86 -15.99 -0.81
CA TYR A 45 -16.27 -16.24 -1.15
C TYR A 45 -16.61 -17.74 -1.31
N GLU A 46 -15.63 -18.60 -1.58
CA GLU A 46 -15.86 -20.03 -1.86
C GLU A 46 -15.54 -20.97 -0.69
N GLY A 47 -15.19 -20.46 0.51
CA GLY A 47 -14.98 -21.32 1.68
C GLY A 47 -14.25 -20.68 2.85
N LEU A 48 -14.43 -21.26 4.04
CA LEU A 48 -13.87 -20.74 5.30
C LEU A 48 -12.39 -21.11 5.52
N ASP A 49 -11.88 -22.11 4.82
CA ASP A 49 -10.48 -22.54 4.78
C ASP A 49 -9.68 -21.75 3.72
N CYS A 50 -10.06 -20.49 3.46
CA CYS A 50 -9.29 -19.60 2.62
C CYS A 50 -7.99 -19.15 3.32
N GLU A 51 -6.96 -18.84 2.54
CA GLU A 51 -5.67 -18.37 3.02
C GLU A 51 -5.34 -17.02 2.43
N LEU A 52 -4.72 -16.15 3.22
CA LEU A 52 -4.30 -14.82 2.77
C LEU A 52 -3.13 -14.92 1.78
N MET A 53 -3.20 -14.15 0.70
CA MET A 53 -2.18 -14.10 -0.36
C MET A 53 -1.45 -12.76 -0.42
N ILE A 54 -1.47 -12.01 0.69
CA ILE A 54 -1.01 -10.63 0.81
C ILE A 54 0.52 -10.46 0.83
N ASN A 55 1.28 -11.55 0.95
CA ASN A 55 2.76 -11.52 0.96
C ASN A 55 3.37 -11.60 -0.44
N ASN A 56 2.60 -11.32 -1.49
CA ASN A 56 3.09 -11.33 -2.86
C ASN A 56 4.01 -10.13 -3.16
N PRO A 57 4.87 -10.22 -4.18
CA PRO A 57 5.87 -9.18 -4.48
C PRO A 57 5.28 -7.78 -4.73
N LYS A 58 4.07 -7.67 -5.28
CA LYS A 58 3.44 -6.38 -5.58
C LYS A 58 3.01 -5.66 -4.29
N VAL A 59 2.33 -6.39 -3.39
CA VAL A 59 1.89 -5.85 -2.11
C VAL A 59 3.08 -5.50 -1.21
N VAL A 60 4.09 -6.37 -1.14
CA VAL A 60 5.32 -6.10 -0.39
C VAL A 60 5.99 -4.82 -0.89
N LYS A 61 6.18 -4.69 -2.21
CA LYS A 61 6.78 -3.48 -2.81
C LYS A 61 5.97 -2.20 -2.53
N HIS A 62 4.63 -2.31 -2.54
CA HIS A 62 3.77 -1.17 -2.21
C HIS A 62 3.96 -0.73 -0.75
N LEU A 63 4.00 -1.68 0.19
CA LEU A 63 4.25 -1.39 1.61
C LEU A 63 5.67 -0.85 1.85
N GLU A 64 6.68 -1.35 1.15
CA GLU A 64 8.05 -0.81 1.21
C GLU A 64 8.11 0.65 0.76
N ARG A 65 7.40 0.98 -0.34
CA ARG A 65 7.29 2.35 -0.83
C ARG A 65 6.61 3.29 0.17
N LEU A 66 5.60 2.80 0.90
CA LEU A 66 4.92 3.57 1.95
C LEU A 66 5.75 3.71 3.23
N LYS A 67 6.58 2.70 3.55
CA LYS A 67 7.49 2.71 4.70
C LYS A 67 8.65 3.68 4.49
N SER A 68 9.22 3.71 3.29
CA SER A 68 10.38 4.55 3.00
C SER A 68 9.98 6.03 2.94
N PRO A 69 10.60 6.92 3.73
CA PRO A 69 10.45 8.35 3.53
C PRO A 69 11.04 8.72 2.15
N PRO A 70 10.57 9.82 1.54
CA PRO A 70 11.19 10.33 0.32
C PRO A 70 12.70 10.51 0.53
N ASN A 71 13.52 9.69 -0.14
CA ASN A 71 14.97 9.79 -0.06
C ASN A 71 15.41 11.18 -0.57
N PRO A 72 16.13 11.99 0.24
CA PRO A 72 16.59 13.30 -0.16
C PRO A 72 17.72 13.28 -1.22
N THR A 73 18.33 12.12 -1.51
CA THR A 73 19.53 12.06 -2.37
C THR A 73 19.33 11.66 -3.83
N ASN A 74 18.11 11.29 -4.26
CA ASN A 74 17.85 11.11 -5.69
C ASN A 74 17.39 12.45 -6.30
N ARG A 75 18.37 13.25 -6.72
CA ARG A 75 18.22 14.27 -7.77
C ARG A 75 18.67 13.66 -9.09
#